data_AF-K7VX61-F1
#
_entry.id   AF-K7VX61-F1
#
_cell.length_a   1.000
_cell.length_b   1.000
_cell.length_c   1.000
_cell.angle_alpha   90.00
_cell.angle_beta   90.00
_cell.angle_gamma   90.00
#
_symmetry.space_group_name_H-M   'P 1'
#
loop_
_entity.id
_entity.type
_entity.pdbx_description
1 polymer ?
#
loop_
_entity_poly.entity_id
_entity_poly.type
_entity_poly.pdbx_seq_one_letter_code
_entity_poly.pdbx_strand_id
1 'polypeptide(L)'
;MATNTSSNTSFLLQLIGIICILFFSVDCLFLLFPLQFTDKLWQINLCRSLVNQGIVPLLGLGTILIAYWVGKSSGSSESSRSSSSGLKLPIFILSSLLGLIFLLIFPLHLSNVNQLKAEGLARIEKEAEQSETQVKNQLAQLQNQLGNDQVKASVEKQRAALKEQLRTQLNELVKDDKKYNQALSDSQLPEAQKDLLKQYKTNLNSLDNFIAQQTDPQKLATQRLNQIQTQTQQQLQKTQEDAWKELRTGINSLLLSIGYIVIGWRGLRGMGISKSSSRG
;
A
#
# COMPACT_ATOMS: atom_id res chain seq x y z
N MET A 1 35.73 -33.46 30.00
CA MET A 1 35.61 -33.30 28.53
C MET A 1 34.59 -32.20 28.15
N ALA A 2 34.43 -31.13 28.95
CA ALA A 2 33.32 -30.15 28.82
C ALA A 2 33.76 -28.69 28.63
N THR A 3 35.06 -28.42 28.44
CA THR A 3 35.62 -27.05 28.41
C THR A 3 35.80 -26.47 27.00
N ASN A 4 35.79 -27.32 25.95
CA ASN A 4 35.99 -26.87 24.55
C ASN A 4 34.69 -26.41 23.86
N THR A 5 33.53 -26.89 24.30
CA THR A 5 32.25 -26.58 23.63
C THR A 5 31.80 -25.14 23.89
N SER A 6 32.04 -24.59 25.08
CA SER A 6 31.60 -23.25 25.46
C SER A 6 32.41 -22.13 24.80
N SER A 7 33.72 -22.33 24.62
CA SER A 7 34.59 -21.40 23.89
C SER A 7 34.20 -21.28 22.42
N ASN A 8 34.00 -22.43 21.75
CA ASN A 8 33.53 -22.47 20.36
C ASN A 8 32.13 -21.87 20.21
N THR A 9 31.25 -22.08 21.18
CA THR A 9 29.90 -21.49 21.20
C THR A 9 29.97 -19.96 21.27
N SER A 10 30.81 -19.40 22.15
CA SER A 10 31.00 -17.95 22.25
C SER A 10 31.52 -17.34 20.94
N PHE A 11 32.51 -17.97 20.30
CA PHE A 11 33.04 -17.52 19.01
C PHE A 11 31.99 -17.56 17.89
N LEU A 12 31.22 -18.64 17.78
CA LEU A 12 30.16 -18.79 16.78
C LEU A 12 29.07 -17.72 16.94
N LEU A 13 28.63 -17.44 18.17
CA LEU A 13 27.63 -16.39 18.42
C LEU A 13 28.16 -15.00 18.04
N GLN A 14 29.43 -14.71 18.32
CA GLN A 14 30.05 -13.44 17.94
C GLN A 14 30.17 -13.31 16.41
N LEU A 15 30.57 -14.38 15.71
CA LEU A 15 30.63 -14.41 14.25
C LEU A 15 29.26 -14.17 13.61
N ILE A 16 28.22 -14.86 14.10
CA ILE A 16 26.84 -14.68 13.63
C ILE A 16 26.40 -13.23 13.79
N GLY A 17 26.65 -12.63 14.95
CA GLY A 17 26.24 -11.24 15.18
C GLY A 17 27.01 -10.22 14.33
N ILE A 18 28.31 -10.44 14.08
CA ILE A 18 29.10 -9.59 13.17
C ILE A 18 28.55 -9.70 11.75
N ILE A 19 28.24 -10.91 11.27
CA ILE A 19 27.67 -11.13 9.94
C ILE A 19 26.33 -10.41 9.80
N CYS A 20 25.43 -10.49 10.80
CA CYS A 20 24.16 -9.76 10.78
C CYS A 20 24.33 -8.24 10.64
N ILE A 21 25.28 -7.66 11.38
CA ILE A 21 25.55 -6.20 11.32
C ILE A 21 26.14 -5.82 9.95
N LEU A 22 27.08 -6.61 9.43
CA LEU A 22 27.67 -6.36 8.12
C LEU A 22 26.65 -6.48 6.98
N PHE A 23 25.79 -7.50 7.04
CA PHE A 23 24.73 -7.69 6.04
C PHE A 23 23.80 -6.47 5.99
N PHE A 24 23.30 -6.03 7.14
CA PHE A 24 22.50 -4.80 7.22
C PHE A 24 23.26 -3.57 6.73
N SER A 25 24.55 -3.45 7.03
CA SER A 25 25.36 -2.30 6.60
C SER A 25 25.51 -2.25 5.08
N VAL A 26 25.70 -3.40 4.44
CA VAL A 26 25.77 -3.52 2.97
C VAL A 26 24.41 -3.20 2.35
N ASP A 27 23.32 -3.77 2.86
CA ASP A 27 21.97 -3.47 2.37
C ASP A 27 21.64 -1.99 2.50
N CYS A 28 22.00 -1.38 3.63
CA CYS A 28 21.85 0.06 3.85
C CYS A 28 22.65 0.87 2.81
N LEU A 29 23.90 0.51 2.52
CA LEU A 29 24.71 1.19 1.50
C LEU A 29 24.07 1.11 0.11
N PHE A 30 23.52 -0.06 -0.27
CA PHE A 30 22.80 -0.20 -1.53
C PHE A 30 21.52 0.62 -1.56
N LEU A 31 20.79 0.68 -0.44
CA LEU A 31 19.54 1.43 -0.33
C LEU A 31 19.74 2.94 -0.40
N LEU A 32 20.87 3.45 0.08
CA LEU A 32 21.25 4.86 -0.06
C LEU A 32 21.50 5.26 -1.54
N PHE A 33 21.73 4.30 -2.43
CA PHE A 33 21.94 4.56 -3.86
C PHE A 33 20.66 4.26 -4.66
N PRO A 34 20.08 5.21 -5.42
CA PRO A 34 20.53 6.58 -5.71
C PRO A 34 20.15 7.58 -4.60
N LEU A 35 21.06 8.47 -4.21
CA LEU A 35 20.83 9.48 -3.16
C LEU A 35 19.81 10.54 -3.62
N GLN A 36 18.52 10.28 -3.41
CA GLN A 36 17.42 11.14 -3.85
C GLN A 36 16.67 11.77 -2.67
N PHE A 37 17.38 12.52 -1.81
CA PHE A 37 16.82 13.17 -0.62
C PHE A 37 15.72 14.21 -0.90
N THR A 38 15.49 14.58 -2.16
CA THR A 38 14.39 15.48 -2.55
C THR A 38 13.10 14.72 -2.85
N ASP A 39 13.19 13.45 -3.24
CA ASP A 39 12.03 12.63 -3.59
C ASP A 39 11.39 12.07 -2.31
N LYS A 40 10.09 12.35 -2.13
CA LYS A 40 9.31 11.90 -0.98
C LYS A 40 9.05 10.40 -0.99
N LEU A 41 8.84 9.82 -2.17
CA LEU A 41 8.64 8.38 -2.35
C LEU A 41 9.93 7.62 -2.05
N TRP A 42 11.07 8.15 -2.51
CA TRP A 42 12.38 7.59 -2.13
C TRP A 42 12.60 7.62 -0.62
N GLN A 43 12.32 8.74 0.05
CA GLN A 43 12.44 8.86 1.50
C GLN A 43 11.54 7.86 2.25
N ILE A 44 10.30 7.66 1.80
CA ILE A 44 9.39 6.67 2.40
C ILE A 44 9.93 5.26 2.21
N ASN A 45 10.38 4.90 1.01
CA ASN A 45 10.92 3.58 0.73
C ASN A 45 12.20 3.32 1.54
N LEU A 46 13.07 4.32 1.66
CA LEU A 46 14.27 4.26 2.49
C LEU A 46 13.89 3.97 3.95
N CYS A 47 12.97 4.76 4.52
CA CYS A 47 12.51 4.59 5.89
C CYS A 47 11.87 3.22 6.12
N ARG A 48 10.99 2.78 5.21
CA ARG A 48 10.30 1.50 5.30
C ARG A 48 11.29 0.34 5.27
N SER A 49 12.24 0.34 4.33
CA SER A 49 13.26 -0.70 4.22
C SER A 49 14.19 -0.72 5.44
N LEU A 50 14.65 0.45 5.92
CA LEU A 50 15.48 0.55 7.12
C LEU A 50 14.76 0.03 8.37
N VAL A 51 13.48 0.35 8.54
CA VAL A 51 12.67 -0.12 9.67
C VAL A 51 12.45 -1.63 9.58
N ASN A 52 12.09 -2.14 8.41
CA ASN A 52 11.82 -3.57 8.22
C ASN A 52 13.07 -4.43 8.44
N GLN A 53 14.23 -3.96 8.01
CA GLN A 53 15.50 -4.67 8.16
C GLN A 53 16.23 -4.33 9.47
N GLY A 54 15.79 -3.30 10.20
CA GLY A 54 16.43 -2.83 11.43
C GLY A 54 16.41 -3.83 12.59
N ILE A 55 15.57 -4.87 12.52
CA ILE A 55 15.56 -5.98 13.49
C ILE A 55 16.81 -6.87 13.37
N VAL A 56 17.36 -7.02 12.16
CA VAL A 56 18.52 -7.88 11.88
C VAL A 56 19.78 -7.44 12.65
N PRO A 57 20.20 -6.15 12.59
CA PRO A 57 21.31 -5.69 13.41
C PRO A 57 21.02 -5.77 14.90
N LEU A 58 19.76 -5.66 15.34
CA LEU A 58 19.39 -5.74 16.76
C LEU A 58 19.64 -7.15 17.29
N LEU A 59 19.24 -8.17 16.52
CA LEU A 59 19.55 -9.56 16.80
C LEU A 59 21.06 -9.81 16.81
N GLY A 60 21.80 -9.20 15.88
CA GLY A 60 23.26 -9.30 15.85
C GLY A 60 23.95 -8.70 17.08
N LEU A 61 23.48 -7.54 17.56
CA LEU A 61 23.95 -6.95 18.82
C LEU A 61 23.61 -7.85 20.02
N GLY A 62 22.41 -8.41 20.04
CA GLY A 62 21.95 -9.33 21.08
C GLY A 62 22.81 -10.60 21.16
N THR A 63 23.10 -11.23 20.02
CA THR A 63 23.93 -12.45 19.96
C THR A 63 25.35 -12.18 20.41
N ILE A 64 25.94 -11.04 20.04
CA ILE A 64 27.28 -10.65 20.53
C ILE A 64 27.28 -10.44 22.06
N LEU A 65 26.24 -9.83 22.62
CA LEU A 65 26.13 -9.66 24.08
C LEU A 65 25.97 -10.99 24.82
N ILE A 66 25.19 -11.92 24.26
CA ILE A 66 25.06 -13.29 24.79
C ILE A 66 26.40 -14.02 24.69
N ALA A 67 27.14 -13.87 23.58
CA ALA A 67 28.48 -14.44 23.40
C ALA A 67 29.44 -13.99 24.51
N TYR A 68 29.44 -12.69 24.85
CA TYR A 68 30.24 -12.15 25.93
C TYR A 68 29.84 -12.70 27.30
N TRP A 69 28.55 -12.93 27.54
CA TRP A 69 28.07 -13.50 28.80
C TRP A 69 28.49 -14.98 28.94
N VAL A 70 28.32 -15.77 27.88
CA VAL A 70 28.73 -17.19 27.83
C VAL A 70 30.25 -17.35 27.97
N GLY A 71 31.03 -16.47 27.33
CA GLY A 71 32.49 -16.48 27.47
C GLY A 71 32.94 -16.20 28.91
N LYS A 72 32.24 -15.29 29.61
CA LYS A 72 32.53 -14.91 31.00
C LYS A 72 32.14 -15.99 32.01
N SER A 73 31.02 -16.68 31.82
CA SER A 73 30.57 -17.75 32.73
C SER A 73 31.39 -19.04 32.61
N SER A 74 32.08 -19.22 31.48
CA SER A 74 32.91 -20.41 31.20
C SER A 74 34.29 -20.39 31.87
N GLY A 75 34.57 -19.42 32.75
CA GLY A 75 35.79 -19.39 33.56
C GLY A 75 37.09 -19.20 32.78
N SER A 76 37.03 -18.69 31.54
CA SER A 76 38.20 -18.38 30.69
C SER A 76 39.03 -17.23 31.30
N SER A 77 39.75 -17.57 32.35
CA SER A 77 40.64 -16.71 33.10
C SER A 77 42.05 -16.91 32.54
N GLU A 78 42.31 -16.39 31.35
CA GLU A 78 43.69 -16.29 30.89
C GLU A 78 43.96 -14.93 30.26
N SER A 79 44.76 -14.19 31.01
CA SER A 79 45.39 -12.93 30.70
C SER A 79 46.13 -12.98 29.37
N SER A 80 45.50 -12.48 28.30
CA SER A 80 46.22 -11.73 27.27
C SER A 80 45.33 -10.71 26.57
N ARG A 81 45.68 -9.44 26.80
CA ARG A 81 45.61 -8.32 25.84
C ARG A 81 44.23 -7.88 25.35
N SER A 82 43.65 -6.92 26.07
CA SER A 82 43.16 -5.61 25.59
C SER A 82 42.20 -5.49 24.38
N SER A 83 41.78 -6.57 23.71
CA SER A 83 41.08 -6.46 22.42
C SER A 83 39.57 -6.71 22.49
N SER A 84 39.05 -7.35 23.55
CA SER A 84 37.60 -7.62 23.70
C SER A 84 36.82 -6.44 24.29
N SER A 85 37.48 -5.50 24.96
CA SER A 85 36.87 -4.20 25.33
C SER A 85 36.82 -3.23 24.16
N GLY A 86 37.74 -3.36 23.18
CA GLY A 86 37.80 -2.51 22.00
C GLY A 86 36.60 -2.66 21.06
N LEU A 87 35.97 -3.84 21.02
CA LEU A 87 34.76 -4.09 20.22
C LEU A 87 33.46 -3.67 20.92
N LYS A 88 33.41 -3.67 22.26
CA LYS A 88 32.20 -3.29 23.01
C LYS A 88 31.83 -1.82 22.84
N LEU A 89 32.84 -0.94 22.86
CA LEU A 89 32.65 0.49 22.67
C LEU A 89 31.98 0.84 21.34
N PRO A 90 32.49 0.42 20.16
CA PRO A 90 31.85 0.71 18.88
C PRO A 90 30.48 0.03 18.75
N ILE A 91 30.27 -1.15 19.35
CA ILE A 91 28.96 -1.83 19.37
C ILE A 91 27.91 -0.98 20.12
N PHE A 92 28.25 -0.43 21.29
CA PHE A 92 27.31 0.39 22.06
C PHE A 92 27.09 1.78 21.45
N ILE A 93 28.13 2.38 20.87
CA ILE A 93 28.02 3.64 20.12
C ILE A 93 27.14 3.42 18.90
N LEU A 94 27.37 2.36 18.12
CA LEU A 94 26.58 2.01 16.95
C LEU A 94 25.11 1.77 17.34
N SER A 95 24.87 1.06 18.44
CA SER A 95 23.53 0.83 18.96
C SER A 95 22.84 2.14 19.33
N SER A 96 23.52 3.03 20.06
CA SER A 96 22.96 4.35 20.41
C SER A 96 22.70 5.23 19.18
N LEU A 97 23.58 5.16 18.18
CA LEU A 97 23.45 5.90 16.93
C LEU A 97 22.24 5.39 16.13
N LEU A 98 22.11 4.07 15.95
CA LEU A 98 20.95 3.47 15.29
C LEU A 98 19.64 3.79 16.02
N GLY A 99 19.65 3.75 17.35
CA GLY A 99 18.48 4.13 18.16
C GLY A 99 18.03 5.56 17.93
N LEU A 100 18.98 6.49 17.78
CA LEU A 100 18.71 7.89 17.44
C LEU A 100 18.21 8.04 15.99
N ILE A 101 18.80 7.31 15.04
CA ILE A 101 18.36 7.29 13.64
C ILE A 101 16.91 6.80 13.55
N PHE A 102 16.56 5.68 14.20
CA PHE A 102 15.20 5.16 14.22
C PHE A 102 14.21 6.08 14.94
N LEU A 103 14.68 6.83 15.94
CA LEU A 103 13.88 7.88 16.59
C LEU A 103 13.54 9.01 15.62
N LEU A 104 14.53 9.45 14.82
CA LEU A 104 14.38 10.56 13.87
C LEU A 104 13.60 10.15 12.60
N ILE A 105 13.66 8.87 12.21
CA ILE A 105 12.86 8.32 11.11
C ILE A 105 11.37 8.46 11.40
N PHE A 106 10.94 8.35 12.66
CA PHE A 106 9.53 8.44 13.02
C PHE A 106 8.86 9.77 12.60
N PRO A 107 9.32 10.96 13.05
CA PRO A 107 8.72 12.23 12.64
C PRO A 107 8.87 12.49 11.13
N LEU A 108 9.98 12.07 10.52
CA LEU A 108 10.24 12.25 9.09
C LEU A 108 9.28 11.41 8.24
N HIS A 109 9.11 10.13 8.57
CA HIS A 109 8.20 9.21 7.89
C HIS A 109 6.75 9.71 8.00
N LEU A 110 6.32 10.10 9.20
CA LEU A 110 4.96 10.59 9.43
C LEU A 110 4.67 11.88 8.64
N SER A 111 5.61 12.82 8.61
CA SER A 111 5.47 14.08 7.86
C SER A 111 5.35 13.84 6.36
N ASN A 112 6.25 13.05 5.77
CA ASN A 112 6.24 12.77 4.34
C ASN A 112 5.01 11.96 3.91
N VAL A 113 4.62 10.96 4.71
CA VAL A 113 3.43 10.15 4.46
C VAL A 113 2.17 11.01 4.53
N ASN A 114 2.07 11.93 5.49
CA ASN A 114 0.91 12.83 5.59
C ASN A 114 0.83 13.81 4.42
N GLN A 115 1.96 14.32 3.94
CA GLN A 115 2.01 15.16 2.74
C GLN A 115 1.55 14.41 1.49
N LEU A 116 2.09 13.21 1.24
CA LEU A 116 1.70 12.39 0.09
C LEU A 116 0.22 11.95 0.15
N LYS A 117 -0.31 11.71 1.35
CA LYS A 117 -1.75 11.49 1.53
C LYS A 117 -2.56 12.72 1.16
N ALA A 118 -2.20 13.89 1.68
CA ALA A 118 -2.93 15.12 1.39
C ALA A 118 -2.93 15.43 -0.12
N GLU A 119 -1.79 15.26 -0.78
CA GLU A 119 -1.67 15.40 -2.24
C GLU A 119 -2.48 14.35 -3.00
N GLY A 120 -2.44 13.08 -2.57
CA GLY A 120 -3.20 11.99 -3.18
C GLY A 120 -4.70 12.18 -3.04
N LEU A 121 -5.18 12.57 -1.86
CA LEU A 121 -6.60 12.87 -1.60
C LEU A 121 -7.06 14.07 -2.43
N ALA A 122 -6.30 15.17 -2.44
CA ALA A 122 -6.62 16.34 -3.25
C ALA A 122 -6.64 16.02 -4.76
N ARG A 123 -5.76 15.12 -5.23
CA ARG A 123 -5.76 14.67 -6.63
C ARG A 123 -6.99 13.84 -6.96
N ILE A 124 -7.37 12.88 -6.12
CA ILE A 124 -8.57 12.05 -6.30
C ILE A 124 -9.83 12.93 -6.34
N GLU A 125 -9.94 13.87 -5.41
CA GLU A 125 -11.09 14.78 -5.34
C GLU A 125 -11.17 15.68 -6.58
N LYS A 126 -10.03 16.25 -7.01
CA LYS A 126 -9.96 17.07 -8.23
C LYS A 126 -10.29 16.28 -9.50
N GLU A 127 -9.80 15.04 -9.61
CA GLU A 127 -10.07 14.16 -10.76
C GLU A 127 -11.56 13.75 -10.82
N ALA A 128 -12.17 13.50 -9.65
CA ALA A 128 -13.59 13.23 -9.53
C ALA A 128 -14.43 14.46 -9.93
N GLU A 129 -14.10 15.64 -9.42
CA GLU A 129 -14.79 16.89 -9.74
C GLU A 129 -14.73 17.22 -11.24
N GLN A 130 -13.56 17.05 -11.85
CA GLN A 130 -13.38 17.22 -13.30
C GLN A 130 -14.23 16.24 -14.10
N SER A 131 -14.26 14.97 -13.68
CA SER A 131 -15.05 13.92 -14.34
C SER A 131 -16.56 14.15 -14.21
N GLU A 132 -17.03 14.52 -13.01
CA GLU A 132 -18.43 14.89 -12.79
C GLU A 132 -18.83 16.09 -13.64
N THR A 133 -17.96 17.11 -13.71
CA THR A 133 -18.21 18.32 -14.51
C THR A 133 -18.31 17.99 -15.99
N GLN A 134 -17.47 17.10 -16.52
CA GLN A 134 -17.57 16.63 -17.91
C GLN A 134 -18.90 15.94 -18.18
N VAL A 135 -19.34 15.03 -17.30
CA VAL A 135 -20.64 14.34 -17.46
C VAL A 135 -21.81 15.34 -17.39
N LYS A 136 -21.78 16.29 -16.45
CA LYS A 136 -22.80 17.34 -16.33
C LYS A 136 -22.85 18.24 -17.58
N ASN A 137 -21.69 18.62 -18.11
CA ASN A 137 -21.60 19.43 -19.33
C ASN A 137 -22.11 18.68 -20.56
N GLN A 138 -21.77 17.40 -20.71
CA GLN A 138 -22.29 16.56 -21.79
C GLN A 138 -23.80 16.42 -21.71
N LEU A 139 -24.36 16.22 -20.50
CA LEU A 139 -25.80 16.17 -20.28
C LEU A 139 -26.46 17.51 -20.67
N ALA A 140 -25.91 18.64 -20.24
CA ALA A 140 -26.43 19.97 -20.56
C ALA A 140 -26.39 20.25 -22.07
N GLN A 141 -25.30 19.86 -22.75
CA GLN A 141 -25.19 19.97 -24.21
C GLN A 141 -26.22 19.10 -24.93
N LEU A 142 -26.39 17.85 -24.51
CA LEU A 142 -27.41 16.95 -25.05
C LEU A 142 -28.82 17.50 -24.83
N GLN A 143 -29.10 18.05 -23.65
CA GLN A 143 -30.41 18.63 -23.33
C GLN A 143 -30.69 19.88 -24.16
N ASN A 144 -29.69 20.72 -24.41
CA ASN A 144 -29.80 21.87 -25.30
C ASN A 144 -30.01 21.45 -26.77
N GLN A 145 -29.34 20.39 -27.23
CA GLN A 145 -29.54 19.85 -28.58
C GLN A 145 -30.91 19.19 -28.75
N LEU A 146 -31.39 18.45 -27.73
CA LEU A 146 -32.73 17.85 -27.70
C LEU A 146 -33.86 18.89 -27.56
N GLY A 147 -33.54 20.10 -27.09
CA GLY A 147 -34.47 21.24 -27.12
C GLY A 147 -34.72 21.80 -28.52
N ASN A 148 -33.93 21.42 -29.52
CA ASN A 148 -34.15 21.77 -30.92
C ASN A 148 -35.08 20.75 -31.58
N ASP A 149 -36.27 21.17 -32.00
CA ASP A 149 -37.31 20.29 -32.55
C ASP A 149 -36.85 19.43 -33.74
N GLN A 150 -35.92 19.93 -34.57
CA GLN A 150 -35.37 19.15 -35.68
C GLN A 150 -34.48 18.00 -35.21
N VAL A 151 -33.65 18.23 -34.19
CA VAL A 151 -32.76 17.21 -33.62
C VAL A 151 -33.59 16.18 -32.86
N LYS A 152 -34.56 16.63 -32.06
CA LYS A 152 -35.49 15.75 -31.35
C LYS A 152 -36.22 14.81 -32.30
N ALA A 153 -36.78 15.34 -33.40
CA ALA A 153 -37.45 14.54 -34.42
C ALA A 153 -36.50 13.54 -35.12
N SER A 154 -35.24 13.91 -35.34
CA SER A 154 -34.24 13.01 -35.93
C SER A 154 -33.84 11.86 -34.99
N VAL A 155 -33.62 12.16 -33.71
CA VAL A 155 -33.28 11.17 -32.67
C VAL A 155 -34.47 10.23 -32.44
N GLU A 156 -35.68 10.77 -32.41
CA GLU A 156 -36.91 9.99 -32.22
C GLU A 156 -37.19 9.07 -33.43
N LYS A 157 -36.97 9.55 -34.66
CA LYS A 157 -37.00 8.69 -35.86
C LYS A 157 -35.96 7.57 -35.81
N GLN A 158 -34.74 7.89 -35.42
CA GLN A 158 -33.67 6.90 -35.33
C GLN A 158 -33.97 5.85 -34.24
N ARG A 159 -34.52 6.29 -33.10
CA ARG A 159 -34.99 5.41 -32.02
C ARG A 159 -36.14 4.52 -32.47
N ALA A 160 -37.10 5.05 -33.23
CA ALA A 160 -38.21 4.29 -33.79
C ALA A 160 -37.73 3.24 -34.80
N ALA A 161 -36.77 3.59 -35.68
CA ALA A 161 -36.19 2.64 -36.63
C ALA A 161 -35.42 1.50 -35.94
N LEU A 162 -34.62 1.85 -34.92
CA LEU A 162 -33.83 0.87 -34.17
C LEU A 162 -34.72 -0.05 -33.32
N LYS A 163 -35.80 0.51 -32.73
CA LYS A 163 -36.85 -0.26 -32.05
C LYS A 163 -37.50 -1.25 -33.02
N GLU A 164 -37.88 -0.83 -34.22
CA GLU A 164 -38.53 -1.71 -35.18
C GLU A 164 -37.59 -2.84 -35.62
N GLN A 165 -36.32 -2.54 -35.91
CA GLN A 165 -35.32 -3.58 -36.21
C GLN A 165 -35.15 -4.60 -35.08
N LEU A 166 -35.08 -4.14 -33.82
CA LEU A 166 -34.98 -5.05 -32.66
C LEU A 166 -36.26 -5.87 -32.49
N ARG A 167 -37.42 -5.24 -32.70
CA ARG A 167 -38.73 -5.90 -32.60
C ARG A 167 -38.82 -7.05 -33.60
N THR A 168 -38.41 -6.83 -34.85
CA THR A 168 -38.41 -7.88 -35.89
C THR A 168 -37.47 -9.02 -35.52
N GLN A 169 -36.23 -8.72 -35.13
CA GLN A 169 -35.25 -9.73 -34.73
C GLN A 169 -35.69 -10.55 -33.52
N LEU A 170 -36.21 -9.89 -32.48
CA LEU A 170 -36.72 -10.57 -31.29
C LEU A 170 -37.99 -11.37 -31.59
N ASN A 171 -38.87 -10.89 -32.46
CA ASN A 171 -40.08 -11.61 -32.86
C ASN A 171 -39.76 -12.87 -33.66
N GLU A 172 -38.79 -12.81 -34.58
CA GLU A 172 -38.29 -13.99 -35.29
C GLU A 172 -37.63 -14.99 -34.33
N LEU A 173 -36.83 -14.50 -33.38
CA LEU A 173 -36.11 -15.33 -32.42
C LEU A 173 -37.05 -15.99 -31.40
N VAL A 174 -38.13 -15.33 -30.98
CA VAL A 174 -39.13 -15.85 -30.04
C VAL A 174 -40.18 -16.75 -30.69
N LYS A 175 -40.48 -16.57 -31.98
CA LYS A 175 -41.39 -17.46 -32.74
C LYS A 175 -40.80 -18.85 -33.01
N ASP A 176 -39.47 -18.95 -33.08
CA ASP A 176 -38.78 -20.22 -33.27
C ASP A 176 -38.34 -20.78 -31.90
N ASP A 177 -39.16 -21.67 -31.32
CA ASP A 177 -38.90 -22.25 -29.99
C ASP A 177 -37.55 -22.99 -29.90
N LYS A 178 -36.99 -23.47 -31.02
CA LYS A 178 -35.64 -24.08 -31.01
C LYS A 178 -34.58 -23.00 -30.85
N LYS A 179 -34.65 -21.90 -31.62
CA LYS A 179 -33.70 -20.79 -31.52
C LYS A 179 -33.84 -20.00 -30.21
N TYR A 180 -35.06 -19.83 -29.71
CA TYR A 180 -35.32 -19.18 -28.41
C TYR A 180 -34.64 -19.92 -27.26
N ASN A 181 -34.83 -21.24 -27.17
CA ASN A 181 -34.20 -22.05 -26.13
C ASN A 181 -32.68 -22.14 -26.29
N GLN A 182 -32.18 -22.09 -27.53
CA GLN A 182 -30.75 -22.06 -27.83
C GLN A 182 -30.10 -20.74 -27.41
N ALA A 183 -30.76 -19.59 -27.64
CA ALA A 183 -30.29 -18.28 -27.21
C ALA A 183 -30.32 -18.10 -25.68
N LEU A 184 -31.29 -18.71 -24.98
CA LEU A 184 -31.32 -18.70 -23.52
C LEU A 184 -30.25 -19.59 -22.88
N SER A 185 -29.85 -20.65 -23.59
CA SER A 185 -28.82 -21.59 -23.13
C SER A 185 -27.39 -21.12 -23.48
N ASP A 186 -27.27 -20.07 -24.31
CA ASP A 186 -25.99 -19.50 -24.68
C ASP A 186 -25.33 -18.80 -23.48
N SER A 187 -24.12 -19.24 -23.14
CA SER A 187 -23.33 -18.70 -22.03
C SER A 187 -22.65 -17.38 -22.37
N GLN A 188 -22.56 -17.02 -23.66
CA GLN A 188 -21.98 -15.75 -24.11
C GLN A 188 -22.97 -14.58 -24.07
N LEU A 189 -24.27 -14.85 -23.91
CA LEU A 189 -25.30 -13.81 -23.85
C LEU A 189 -25.35 -13.19 -22.44
N PRO A 190 -25.15 -11.86 -22.29
CA PRO A 190 -25.31 -11.15 -21.02
C PRO A 190 -26.70 -11.39 -20.40
N GLU A 191 -26.74 -11.60 -19.09
CA GLU A 191 -28.00 -11.90 -18.35
C GLU A 191 -29.10 -10.85 -18.60
N ALA A 192 -28.75 -9.57 -18.73
CA ALA A 192 -29.69 -8.49 -19.06
C ALA A 192 -30.44 -8.71 -20.39
N GLN A 193 -29.81 -9.37 -21.37
CA GLN A 193 -30.40 -9.65 -22.68
C GLN A 193 -31.26 -10.92 -22.65
N LYS A 194 -30.89 -11.91 -21.83
CA LYS A 194 -31.73 -13.10 -21.58
C LYS A 194 -33.02 -12.73 -20.86
N ASP A 195 -32.93 -11.84 -19.87
CA ASP A 195 -34.11 -11.31 -19.18
C ASP A 195 -35.00 -10.50 -20.11
N LEU A 196 -34.41 -9.68 -20.99
CA LEU A 196 -35.17 -8.99 -22.04
C LEU A 196 -35.93 -9.99 -22.93
N LEU A 197 -35.28 -11.07 -23.37
CA LEU A 197 -35.89 -12.10 -24.22
C LEU A 197 -37.08 -12.80 -23.54
N LYS A 198 -36.93 -13.17 -22.26
CA LYS A 198 -38.02 -13.75 -21.45
C LYS A 198 -39.17 -12.76 -21.27
N GLN A 199 -38.85 -11.51 -20.93
CA GLN A 199 -39.85 -10.46 -20.74
C GLN A 199 -40.55 -10.11 -22.04
N TYR A 200 -39.86 -10.13 -23.18
CA TYR A 200 -40.43 -9.84 -24.49
C TYR A 200 -41.41 -10.91 -24.96
N LYS A 201 -41.12 -12.20 -24.68
CA LYS A 201 -42.07 -13.31 -24.90
C LYS A 201 -43.37 -13.12 -24.10
N THR A 202 -43.27 -12.52 -22.91
CA THR A 202 -44.41 -12.36 -21.99
C THR A 202 -45.14 -11.01 -22.17
N ASN A 203 -44.42 -9.97 -22.59
CA ASN A 203 -44.93 -8.61 -22.76
C ASN A 203 -44.14 -7.88 -23.86
N LEU A 204 -44.79 -7.62 -24.99
CA LEU A 204 -44.22 -6.91 -26.15
C LEU A 204 -43.74 -5.48 -25.84
N ASN A 205 -44.23 -4.86 -24.76
CA ASN A 205 -43.82 -3.51 -24.32
C ASN A 205 -42.56 -3.51 -23.43
N SER A 206 -41.99 -4.67 -23.09
CA SER A 206 -40.72 -4.74 -22.34
C SER A 206 -39.54 -4.18 -23.14
N LEU A 207 -39.56 -4.35 -24.47
CA LEU A 207 -38.60 -3.73 -25.39
C LEU A 207 -38.69 -2.21 -25.34
N ASP A 208 -39.91 -1.67 -25.27
CA ASP A 208 -40.15 -0.23 -25.14
C ASP A 208 -39.58 0.32 -23.83
N ASN A 209 -39.81 -0.37 -22.71
CA ASN A 209 -39.26 0.03 -21.43
C ASN A 209 -37.73 -0.06 -21.40
N PHE A 210 -37.14 -1.09 -22.00
CA PHE A 210 -35.68 -1.24 -22.06
C PHE A 210 -35.02 -0.18 -22.94
N ILE A 211 -35.57 0.07 -24.14
CA ILE A 211 -35.13 1.16 -25.00
C ILE A 211 -35.34 2.49 -24.29
N ALA A 212 -36.48 2.71 -23.62
CA ALA A 212 -36.75 3.88 -22.79
C ALA A 212 -35.64 4.11 -21.75
N GLN A 213 -35.27 3.07 -21.01
CA GLN A 213 -34.24 3.10 -19.97
C GLN A 213 -32.82 3.33 -20.52
N GLN A 214 -32.49 2.71 -21.65
CA GLN A 214 -31.16 2.75 -22.24
C GLN A 214 -30.88 4.03 -23.03
N THR A 215 -31.90 4.71 -23.56
CA THR A 215 -31.73 5.96 -24.30
C THR A 215 -32.12 7.20 -23.50
N ASP A 216 -32.40 7.07 -22.20
CA ASP A 216 -32.65 8.21 -21.32
C ASP A 216 -31.31 8.85 -20.90
N PRO A 217 -30.96 10.03 -21.45
CA PRO A 217 -29.67 10.68 -21.18
C PRO A 217 -29.50 11.01 -19.70
N GLN A 218 -30.58 11.30 -18.97
CA GLN A 218 -30.50 11.59 -17.53
C GLN A 218 -30.18 10.35 -16.70
N LYS A 219 -30.76 9.19 -17.03
CA LYS A 219 -30.46 7.93 -16.32
C LYS A 219 -29.05 7.47 -16.57
N LEU A 220 -28.55 7.57 -17.81
CA LEU A 220 -27.16 7.23 -18.13
C LEU A 220 -26.18 8.17 -17.41
N ALA A 221 -26.43 9.48 -17.42
CA ALA A 221 -25.58 10.43 -16.69
C ALA A 221 -25.60 10.15 -15.18
N THR A 222 -26.76 9.89 -14.59
CA THR A 222 -26.89 9.55 -13.16
C THR A 222 -26.14 8.26 -12.81
N GLN A 223 -26.22 7.23 -13.65
CA GLN A 223 -25.43 6.01 -13.46
C GLN A 223 -23.92 6.26 -13.53
N ARG A 224 -23.46 7.07 -14.48
CA ARG A 224 -22.04 7.44 -14.58
C ARG A 224 -21.58 8.27 -13.39
N LEU A 225 -22.38 9.23 -12.93
CA LEU A 225 -22.10 10.01 -11.72
C LEU A 225 -22.02 9.10 -10.48
N ASN A 226 -22.97 8.18 -10.31
CA ASN A 226 -22.94 7.21 -9.21
C ASN A 226 -21.71 6.30 -9.27
N GLN A 227 -21.28 5.88 -10.48
CA GLN A 227 -20.05 5.11 -10.66
C GLN A 227 -18.81 5.93 -10.28
N ILE A 228 -18.71 7.18 -10.73
CA ILE A 228 -17.62 8.10 -10.38
C ILE A 228 -17.56 8.29 -8.86
N GLN A 229 -18.70 8.55 -8.21
CA GLN A 229 -18.77 8.71 -6.76
C GLN A 229 -18.38 7.43 -6.01
N THR A 230 -18.86 6.27 -6.47
CA THR A 230 -18.52 4.98 -5.85
C THR A 230 -17.02 4.68 -5.97
N GLN A 231 -16.44 4.90 -7.16
CA GLN A 231 -15.00 4.72 -7.40
C GLN A 231 -14.17 5.69 -6.56
N THR A 232 -14.59 6.94 -6.48
CA THR A 232 -13.96 7.98 -5.65
C THR A 232 -13.97 7.55 -4.19
N GLN A 233 -15.13 7.14 -3.65
CA GLN A 233 -15.22 6.65 -2.27
C GLN A 233 -14.33 5.43 -2.01
N GLN A 234 -14.27 4.47 -2.94
CA GLN A 234 -13.38 3.30 -2.81
C GLN A 234 -11.90 3.69 -2.79
N GLN A 235 -11.48 4.64 -3.64
CA GLN A 235 -10.10 5.12 -3.67
C GLN A 235 -9.73 5.92 -2.42
N LEU A 236 -10.66 6.73 -1.91
CA LEU A 236 -10.50 7.44 -0.64
C LEU A 236 -10.33 6.45 0.52
N GLN A 237 -11.16 5.40 0.57
CA GLN A 237 -11.05 4.34 1.59
C GLN A 237 -9.71 3.61 1.51
N LYS A 238 -9.27 3.18 0.32
CA LYS A 238 -7.96 2.53 0.13
C LYS A 238 -6.80 3.42 0.58
N THR A 239 -6.86 4.71 0.26
CA THR A 239 -5.84 5.68 0.68
C THR A 239 -5.78 5.83 2.21
N GLN A 240 -6.94 5.75 2.89
CA GLN A 240 -7.01 5.70 4.36
C GLN A 240 -6.52 4.35 4.94
N GLU A 241 -6.75 3.23 4.27
CA GLU A 241 -6.23 1.93 4.73
C GLU A 241 -4.70 1.87 4.61
N ASP A 242 -4.14 2.35 3.50
CA ASP A 242 -2.70 2.44 3.32
C ASP A 242 -2.09 3.41 4.35
N ALA A 243 -2.84 4.44 4.75
CA ALA A 243 -2.44 5.32 5.84
C ALA A 243 -2.21 4.59 7.17
N TRP A 244 -3.05 3.62 7.49
CA TRP A 244 -2.93 2.77 8.68
C TRP A 244 -1.73 1.83 8.58
N LYS A 245 -1.48 1.26 7.40
CA LYS A 245 -0.28 0.43 7.16
C LYS A 245 1.00 1.24 7.38
N GLU A 246 1.04 2.49 6.91
CA GLU A 246 2.18 3.38 7.14
C GLU A 246 2.37 3.75 8.62
N LEU A 247 1.28 3.90 9.37
CA LEU A 247 1.36 4.16 10.81
C LEU A 247 2.01 2.99 11.56
N ARG A 248 1.68 1.75 11.16
CA ARG A 248 2.31 0.55 11.71
C ARG A 248 3.82 0.55 11.49
N THR A 249 4.28 0.97 10.31
CA THR A 249 5.72 1.14 10.01
C THR A 249 6.36 2.15 10.98
N GLY A 250 5.69 3.27 11.26
CA GLY A 250 6.16 4.24 12.27
C GLY A 250 6.23 3.68 13.69
N ILE A 251 5.28 2.83 14.10
CA ILE A 251 5.31 2.16 15.42
C ILE A 251 6.50 1.20 15.51
N ASN A 252 6.79 0.45 14.45
CA ASN A 252 7.95 -0.44 14.41
C ASN A 252 9.28 0.35 14.57
N SER A 253 9.38 1.54 13.98
CA SER A 253 10.59 2.38 14.13
C SER A 253 10.77 2.86 15.58
N LEU A 254 9.69 3.20 16.28
CA LEU A 254 9.74 3.54 17.70
C LEU A 254 10.16 2.35 18.57
N LEU A 255 9.61 1.15 18.30
CA LEU A 255 9.96 -0.06 19.03
C LEU A 255 11.45 -0.40 18.88
N LEU A 256 11.97 -0.31 17.64
CA LEU A 256 13.38 -0.47 17.34
C LEU A 256 14.21 0.56 18.10
N SER A 257 13.84 1.84 18.02
CA SER A 257 14.53 2.93 18.72
C SER A 257 14.68 2.64 20.22
N ILE A 258 13.60 2.19 20.89
CA ILE A 258 13.64 1.80 22.31
C ILE A 258 14.66 0.67 22.54
N GLY A 259 14.62 -0.40 21.74
CA GLY A 259 15.53 -1.54 21.89
C GLY A 259 17.01 -1.13 21.78
N TYR A 260 17.33 -0.33 20.77
CA TYR A 260 18.68 0.18 20.53
C TYR A 260 19.15 1.15 21.62
N ILE A 261 18.29 2.10 22.02
CA ILE A 261 18.62 3.07 23.08
C ILE A 261 18.88 2.35 24.40
N VAL A 262 18.06 1.37 24.78
CA VAL A 262 18.26 0.60 26.03
C VAL A 262 19.60 -0.14 26.01
N ILE A 263 19.95 -0.80 24.90
CA ILE A 263 21.22 -1.52 24.74
C ILE A 263 22.41 -0.56 24.77
N GLY A 264 22.37 0.52 23.98
CA GLY A 264 23.43 1.52 23.91
C GLY A 264 23.65 2.22 25.25
N TRP A 265 22.58 2.72 25.87
CA TRP A 265 22.65 3.44 27.15
C TRP A 265 23.15 2.55 28.29
N ARG A 266 22.62 1.32 28.43
CA ARG A 266 23.09 0.40 29.48
C ARG A 266 24.55 -0.02 29.26
N GLY A 267 24.95 -0.26 28.02
CA GLY A 267 26.32 -0.62 27.66
C GLY A 267 27.33 0.49 27.97
N LEU A 268 27.04 1.72 27.53
CA LEU A 268 27.90 2.89 27.75
C LEU A 268 28.03 3.23 29.24
N ARG A 269 26.93 3.14 30.01
CA ARG A 269 26.93 3.39 31.46
C ARG A 269 27.71 2.33 32.22
N GLY A 270 27.59 1.06 31.82
CA GLY A 270 28.36 -0.05 32.40
C GLY A 270 29.88 0.02 32.15
N MET A 271 30.31 0.79 31.13
CA MET A 271 31.72 1.04 30.82
C MET A 271 32.31 2.31 31.48
N GLY A 272 31.53 3.06 32.29
CA GLY A 272 32.04 4.18 33.08
C GLY A 272 32.29 5.49 32.33
N ILE A 273 31.86 5.61 31.07
CA ILE A 273 32.06 6.81 30.23
C ILE A 273 31.31 8.05 30.76
N SER A 274 30.34 7.88 31.67
CA SER A 274 29.61 8.98 32.32
C SER A 274 30.33 9.63 33.51
N LYS A 275 31.58 9.24 33.82
CA LYS A 275 32.38 9.83 34.92
C LYS A 275 33.62 10.56 34.40
N SER A 276 33.43 11.63 33.64
CA SER A 276 34.48 12.60 33.31
C SER A 276 33.89 14.01 33.21
N SER A 277 33.41 14.55 34.33
CA SER A 277 33.06 15.97 34.48
C SER A 277 32.96 16.34 35.97
N SER A 278 33.97 15.97 36.77
CA SER A 278 34.23 16.62 38.06
C SER A 278 35.63 16.24 38.54
N ARG A 279 36.61 17.04 38.10
CA ARG A 279 37.86 17.29 38.82
C ARG A 279 38.04 18.80 38.78
N GLY A 280 37.49 19.46 39.80
CA GLY A 280 38.10 20.68 40.35
C GLY A 280 39.15 20.25 41.38
#